data_AF-A0A9E1YXK5-F1
#
_entry.id   AF-A0A9E1YXK5-F1
#
_cell.length_a   1.000
_cell.length_b   1.000
_cell.length_c   1.000
_cell.angle_alpha   90.00
_cell.angle_beta   90.00
_cell.angle_gamma   90.00
#
_symmetry.space_group_name_H-M   'P 1'
#
loop_
_entity.id
_entity.type
_entity.pdbx_description
1 polymer ?
#
loop_
_entity_poly.entity_id
_entity_poly.type
_entity_poly.pdbx_seq_one_letter_code
_entity_poly.pdbx_strand_id
1 'polypeptide(L)'
;HVIAPFRIKHPEITIELHNASIEEAKLEGQFDAIVCGLPFNNFPIELVQHVFAVMFGFLKPSCELAYFEYLGMLKLKRIFGFPKVRKETKLRWLDIESRYTQRNGSQVTVWRNIPSCRVIRLQACV
;
A
#
# COMPACT_ATOMS: atom_id res chain seq x y z
N HIS A 1 17.70 -19.83 -5.75
CA HIS A 1 16.94 -18.70 -6.35
C HIS A 1 15.45 -18.89 -6.09
N VAL A 2 14.82 -18.03 -5.28
CA VAL A 2 13.41 -18.16 -4.82
C VAL A 2 12.41 -18.25 -5.98
N ILE A 3 12.68 -17.57 -7.10
CA ILE A 3 11.79 -17.49 -8.26
C ILE A 3 12.08 -18.52 -9.37
N ALA A 4 13.14 -19.33 -9.24
CA ALA A 4 13.54 -20.27 -10.29
C ALA A 4 12.45 -21.32 -10.64
N PRO A 5 11.76 -21.95 -9.66
CA PRO A 5 10.70 -22.91 -9.98
C PRO A 5 9.54 -22.29 -10.76
N PHE A 6 9.20 -21.03 -10.49
CA PHE A 6 8.13 -20.32 -11.21
C PHE A 6 8.53 -20.07 -12.66
N ARG A 7 9.74 -19.55 -12.89
CA ARG A 7 10.24 -19.26 -14.25
C ARG A 7 10.28 -20.50 -15.13
N ILE A 8 10.61 -21.66 -14.58
CA ILE A 8 10.61 -22.93 -15.31
C ILE A 8 9.18 -23.31 -15.73
N LYS A 9 8.21 -23.10 -14.84
CA LYS A 9 6.81 -23.46 -15.09
C LYS A 9 6.08 -22.46 -16.00
N HIS A 10 6.54 -21.22 -16.04
CA HIS A 10 5.91 -20.10 -16.73
C HIS A 10 6.94 -19.29 -17.54
N PRO A 11 7.52 -19.86 -18.62
CA PRO A 11 8.55 -19.20 -19.43
C PRO A 11 8.05 -17.94 -20.15
N GLU A 12 6.73 -17.80 -20.33
CA GLU A 12 6.07 -16.64 -20.93
C GLU A 12 5.97 -15.43 -20.00
N ILE A 13 6.16 -15.63 -18.69
CA ILE A 13 6.03 -14.57 -17.68
C ILE A 13 7.42 -14.08 -17.27
N THR A 14 7.71 -12.82 -17.58
CA THR A 14 8.91 -12.14 -17.05
C THR A 14 8.72 -11.80 -15.59
N ILE A 15 9.65 -12.24 -14.74
CA ILE A 15 9.67 -11.92 -13.31
C ILE A 15 11.03 -11.39 -12.93
N GLU A 16 11.03 -10.24 -12.26
CA GLU A 16 12.22 -9.62 -11.68
C GLU A 16 12.08 -9.54 -10.16
N LEU A 17 13.15 -9.89 -9.47
CA LEU A 17 13.24 -9.79 -8.00
C LEU A 17 14.24 -8.70 -7.66
N HIS A 18 13.74 -7.63 -7.04
CA HIS A 18 14.54 -6.52 -6.55
C HIS A 18 14.67 -6.68 -5.02
N ASN A 19 15.89 -6.87 -4.52
CA ASN A 19 16.17 -6.94 -3.09
C ASN A 19 16.71 -5.59 -2.59
N ALA A 20 15.87 -4.57 -2.63
CA ALA A 20 16.20 -3.19 -2.28
C ALA A 20 14.95 -2.45 -1.78
N SER A 21 15.14 -1.26 -1.19
CA SER A 21 14.04 -0.31 -0.98
C SER A 21 13.41 0.05 -2.33
N ILE A 22 12.12 0.39 -2.35
CA ILE A 22 11.43 0.85 -3.58
C ILE A 22 12.07 2.11 -4.19
N GLU A 23 12.79 2.89 -3.38
CA GLU A 23 13.52 4.09 -3.80
C GLU A 23 14.84 3.75 -4.53
N GLU A 24 15.43 2.60 -4.20
CA GLU A 24 16.74 2.16 -4.68
C GLU A 24 16.65 1.05 -5.72
N ALA A 25 15.53 0.32 -5.71
CA ALA A 25 15.15 -0.58 -6.77
C ALA A 25 15.02 0.30 -8.03
N LYS A 26 15.99 0.19 -8.94
CA LYS A 26 16.04 0.94 -10.21
C LYS A 26 14.93 0.44 -11.12
N LEU A 27 13.68 0.66 -10.71
CA LEU A 27 12.48 0.30 -11.43
C LEU A 27 12.36 1.26 -12.61
N GLU A 28 12.23 0.69 -13.80
CA GLU A 28 12.06 1.45 -15.03
C GLU A 28 10.62 1.33 -15.52
N GLY A 29 10.09 2.43 -16.05
CA GLY A 29 8.77 2.49 -16.67
C GLY A 29 7.63 2.84 -15.72
N GLN A 30 6.40 2.64 -16.22
CA GLN A 30 5.17 2.84 -15.48
C GLN A 30 4.33 1.56 -15.50
N PHE A 31 3.65 1.28 -14.40
CA PHE A 31 2.86 0.07 -14.19
C PHE A 31 1.38 0.33 -14.34
N ASP A 32 0.66 -0.66 -14.86
CA ASP A 32 -0.79 -0.65 -14.97
C ASP A 32 -1.50 -1.01 -13.65
N ALA A 33 -0.78 -1.69 -12.76
CA ALA A 33 -1.25 -2.03 -11.42
C ALA A 33 -0.08 -2.14 -10.45
N ILE A 34 -0.28 -1.64 -9.23
CA ILE A 34 0.66 -1.82 -8.11
C ILE A 34 -0.09 -2.46 -6.95
N VAL A 35 0.47 -3.53 -6.38
CA VAL A 35 -0.08 -4.22 -5.20
C VAL A 35 0.91 -4.10 -4.06
N CYS A 36 0.55 -3.34 -3.03
CA CYS A 36 1.39 -3.12 -1.87
C CYS A 36 0.94 -3.99 -0.69
N GLY A 37 1.81 -4.93 -0.31
CA GLY A 37 1.59 -5.82 0.82
C GLY A 37 2.08 -5.26 2.17
N LEU A 38 2.60 -4.02 2.20
CA LEU A 38 3.17 -3.44 3.42
C LEU A 38 2.06 -3.01 4.39
N PRO A 39 2.12 -3.44 5.66
CA PRO A 39 1.15 -3.00 6.65
C PRO A 39 1.47 -1.58 7.11
N PHE A 40 0.99 -0.58 6.39
CA PHE A 40 1.30 0.83 6.62
C PHE A 40 1.03 1.29 8.06
N ASN A 41 0.10 0.64 8.77
CA ASN A 41 -0.19 0.90 10.19
C ASN A 41 1.02 0.83 11.14
N ASN A 42 2.14 0.21 10.74
CA ASN A 42 3.35 0.09 11.54
C ASN A 42 4.38 1.21 11.34
N PHE A 43 4.21 2.07 10.34
CA PHE A 43 5.23 3.06 9.93
C PHE A 43 4.87 4.50 10.35
N PRO A 44 5.83 5.43 10.42
CA PRO A 44 5.54 6.87 10.55
C PRO A 44 4.70 7.39 9.38
N ILE A 45 3.87 8.42 9.59
CA ILE A 45 2.98 8.92 8.52
C ILE A 45 3.78 9.55 7.38
N GLU A 46 4.88 10.22 7.68
CA GLU A 46 5.77 10.85 6.71
C GLU A 46 6.36 9.82 5.75
N LEU A 47 6.79 8.67 6.29
CA LEU A 47 7.29 7.55 5.48
C LEU A 47 6.18 6.95 4.62
N VAL A 48 4.97 6.77 5.17
CA VAL A 48 3.84 6.26 4.39
C VAL A 48 3.53 7.21 3.23
N GLN A 49 3.44 8.52 3.49
CA GLN A 49 3.18 9.52 2.46
C GLN A 49 4.24 9.49 1.36
N HIS A 50 5.51 9.37 1.74
CA HIS A 50 6.63 9.25 0.81
C HIS A 50 6.54 7.99 -0.05
N VAL A 51 6.34 6.81 0.56
CA VAL A 51 6.22 5.53 -0.16
C VAL A 51 5.05 5.54 -1.13
N PHE A 52 3.91 6.12 -0.75
CA PHE A 52 2.80 6.31 -1.69
C PHE A 52 3.16 7.26 -2.83
N ALA A 53 3.87 8.37 -2.57
CA ALA A 53 4.29 9.28 -3.62
C ALA A 53 5.18 8.57 -4.66
N VAL A 54 6.13 7.75 -4.19
CA VAL A 54 6.97 6.91 -5.05
C VAL A 54 6.12 5.93 -5.87
N MET A 55 5.23 5.16 -5.23
CA MET A 55 4.36 4.21 -5.94
C MET A 55 3.48 4.90 -6.98
N PHE A 56 2.89 6.05 -6.66
CA PHE A 56 2.10 6.80 -7.63
C PHE A 56 2.93 7.38 -8.77
N GLY A 57 4.20 7.73 -8.54
CA GLY A 57 5.12 8.14 -9.60
C GLY A 57 5.37 7.04 -10.64
N PHE A 58 5.30 5.77 -10.22
CA PHE A 58 5.41 4.62 -11.10
C PHE A 58 4.07 4.15 -11.69
N LEU A 59 2.92 4.73 -11.31
CA LEU A 59 1.62 4.30 -11.79
C LEU A 59 1.23 5.08 -13.04
N LYS A 60 0.78 4.39 -14.10
CA LYS A 60 0.22 5.07 -15.28
C LYS A 60 -1.03 5.88 -14.90
N PRO A 61 -1.39 6.95 -15.64
CA PRO A 61 -2.66 7.64 -15.45
C PRO A 61 -3.85 6.68 -15.51
N SER A 62 -4.87 6.89 -14.67
CA SER A 62 -6.07 6.04 -14.56
C SER A 62 -5.87 4.57 -14.13
N CYS A 63 -4.63 4.12 -13.88
CA CYS A 63 -4.32 2.79 -13.39
C CYS A 63 -4.44 2.69 -11.86
N GLU A 64 -4.35 1.47 -11.30
CA GLU A 64 -4.70 1.22 -9.89
C GLU A 64 -3.53 0.88 -8.96
N LEU A 65 -3.58 1.42 -7.74
CA LEU A 65 -2.79 1.00 -6.59
C LEU A 65 -3.70 0.34 -5.56
N ALA A 66 -3.41 -0.92 -5.22
CA ALA A 66 -4.11 -1.66 -4.18
C ALA A 66 -3.21 -1.87 -2.97
N TYR A 67 -3.71 -1.58 -1.77
CA TYR A 67 -3.03 -1.87 -0.51
C TYR A 67 -4.04 -2.37 0.54
N PHE A 68 -3.55 -2.80 1.69
CA PHE A 68 -4.43 -3.22 2.78
C PHE A 68 -4.07 -2.59 4.12
N GLU A 69 -5.07 -2.51 5.00
CA GLU A 69 -4.95 -2.03 6.36
C GLU A 69 -5.59 -3.00 7.34
N TYR A 70 -4.96 -3.20 8.51
CA TYR A 70 -5.56 -4.00 9.57
C TYR A 70 -6.58 -3.18 10.37
N LEU A 71 -7.83 -3.64 10.40
CA LEU A 71 -8.93 -2.97 11.09
C LEU A 71 -8.77 -2.97 12.62
N GLY A 72 -8.09 -3.97 13.17
CA GLY A 72 -7.87 -4.12 14.62
C GLY A 72 -6.84 -3.17 15.23
N MET A 73 -5.89 -2.65 14.45
CA MET A 73 -4.78 -1.84 14.97
C MET A 73 -5.19 -0.41 15.35
N LEU A 74 -6.19 0.16 14.68
CA LEU A 74 -6.71 1.49 15.00
C LEU A 74 -7.39 1.51 16.38
N LYS A 75 -8.09 0.42 16.75
CA LYS A 75 -8.71 0.26 18.07
C LYS A 75 -7.66 0.04 19.17
N LEU A 76 -6.66 -0.82 18.91
CA LEU A 76 -5.55 -1.07 19.83
C LEU A 76 -4.71 0.19 20.09
N LYS A 77 -4.32 0.95 19.05
CA LYS A 77 -3.56 2.21 19.19
C LYS A 77 -4.37 3.32 19.87
N ARG A 78 -5.70 3.37 19.71
CA ARG A 78 -6.55 4.36 20.38
C ARG A 78 -6.73 4.07 21.88
N ILE A 79 -6.78 2.79 22.26
CA ILE A 79 -6.94 2.32 23.65
C ILE A 79 -5.60 2.36 24.41
N PHE A 80 -4.50 1.93 23.78
CA PHE A 80 -3.18 1.80 24.43
C PHE A 80 -2.17 2.92 24.06
N GLY A 81 -2.50 3.82 23.13
CA GLY A 81 -1.57 4.82 22.62
C GLY A 81 -1.51 6.12 23.44
N PHE A 82 -0.28 6.57 23.71
CA PHE A 82 0.03 7.89 24.29
C PHE A 82 -0.59 9.05 23.48
N PRO A 83 -0.78 10.26 24.06
CA PRO A 83 -1.45 11.40 23.40
C PRO A 83 -0.89 11.77 22.02
N LYS A 84 0.41 11.52 21.78
CA LYS A 84 1.10 11.74 20.49
C LYS A 84 0.58 10.78 19.40
N VAL A 85 0.36 9.52 19.74
CA VAL A 85 -0.18 8.46 18.85
C VAL A 85 -1.61 8.77 18.42
N ARG A 86 -2.40 9.43 19.28
CA ARG A 86 -3.77 9.86 18.95
C ARG A 86 -3.81 10.97 17.91
N LYS A 87 -2.87 11.92 17.95
CA LYS A 87 -2.75 12.99 16.93
C LYS A 87 -2.32 12.43 15.57
N GLU A 88 -1.33 11.56 15.54
CA GLU A 88 -0.86 10.88 14.31
C GLU A 88 -1.96 10.04 13.67
N THR A 89 -2.77 9.36 14.47
CA THR A 89 -3.92 8.58 13.97
C THR A 89 -4.94 9.48 13.26
N LYS A 90 -5.22 10.67 13.79
CA LYS A 90 -6.16 11.63 13.17
C LYS A 90 -5.62 12.18 11.84
N LEU A 91 -4.33 12.49 11.77
CA LEU A 91 -3.68 12.94 10.53
C LEU A 91 -3.67 11.85 9.45
N ARG A 92 -3.41 10.59 9.84
CA ARG A 92 -3.55 9.42 8.97
C ARG A 92 -4.93 9.30 8.36
N TRP A 93 -5.98 9.42 9.17
CA TRP A 93 -7.35 9.35 8.70
C TRP A 93 -7.65 10.43 7.66
N LEU A 94 -7.24 11.67 7.92
CA LEU A 94 -7.41 12.79 6.99
C LEU A 94 -6.64 12.57 5.67
N ASP A 95 -5.42 12.05 5.74
CA ASP A 95 -4.60 11.73 4.55
C ASP A 95 -5.22 10.60 3.71
N ILE A 96 -5.69 9.51 4.35
CA ILE A 96 -6.38 8.40 3.68
C ILE A 96 -7.69 8.89 3.05
N GLU A 97 -8.49 9.66 3.79
CA GLU A 97 -9.77 10.21 3.32
C GLU A 97 -9.57 11.17 2.14
N SER A 98 -8.60 12.08 2.23
CA SER A 98 -8.21 12.97 1.13
C SER A 98 -7.82 12.19 -0.13
N ARG A 99 -7.04 11.12 0.01
CA ARG A 99 -6.67 10.25 -1.13
C ARG A 99 -7.87 9.53 -1.70
N TYR A 100 -8.76 9.02 -0.85
CA TYR A 100 -9.95 8.29 -1.26
C TYR A 100 -10.91 9.18 -2.05
N THR A 101 -11.18 10.39 -1.55
CA THR A 101 -12.09 11.35 -2.19
C THR A 101 -11.53 11.90 -3.49
N GLN A 102 -10.22 12.11 -3.59
CA GLN A 102 -9.58 12.67 -4.79
C GLN A 102 -9.34 11.65 -5.91
N ARG A 103 -9.34 10.34 -5.60
CA ARG A 103 -8.80 9.31 -6.52
C ARG A 103 -9.73 8.13 -6.76
N ASN A 104 -11.04 8.39 -6.71
CA ASN A 104 -12.10 7.42 -6.99
C ASN A 104 -11.89 6.07 -6.28
N GLY A 105 -11.62 6.15 -4.97
CA GLY A 105 -11.23 4.99 -4.18
C GLY A 105 -12.35 3.96 -4.03
N SER A 106 -11.99 2.67 -3.99
CA SER A 106 -12.90 1.60 -3.56
C SER A 106 -12.30 0.82 -2.39
N GLN A 107 -13.17 0.28 -1.53
CA GLN A 107 -12.75 -0.48 -0.36
C GLN A 107 -13.52 -1.79 -0.21
N VAL A 108 -12.82 -2.86 0.15
CA VAL A 108 -13.42 -4.17 0.45
C VAL A 108 -12.89 -4.67 1.78
N THR A 109 -13.78 -5.03 2.69
CA THR A 109 -13.37 -5.60 3.98
C THR A 109 -13.30 -7.12 3.90
N VAL A 110 -12.16 -7.69 4.25
CA VAL A 110 -11.90 -9.13 4.29
C VAL A 110 -11.90 -9.57 5.75
N TRP A 111 -13.09 -9.96 6.23
CA TRP A 111 -13.32 -10.41 7.60
C TRP A 111 -12.65 -11.73 7.95
N ARG A 112 -12.42 -12.60 6.95
CA ARG A 112 -11.79 -13.91 7.11
C ARG A 112 -10.28 -13.86 7.36
N ASN A 113 -9.65 -12.69 7.27
CA ASN A 113 -8.26 -12.54 7.67
C ASN A 113 -8.16 -12.42 9.20
N ILE A 114 -7.13 -13.00 9.82
CA ILE A 114 -6.83 -12.82 11.24
C ILE A 114 -5.50 -12.07 11.34
N PRO A 115 -5.46 -10.80 11.77
CA PRO A 115 -6.61 -9.93 12.07
C PRO A 115 -7.33 -9.44 10.80
N SER A 116 -8.61 -9.05 10.94
CA SER A 116 -9.42 -8.59 9.80
C SER A 116 -8.75 -7.41 9.09
N CYS A 117 -8.74 -7.46 7.76
CA CYS A 117 -8.13 -6.41 6.95
C CYS A 117 -9.16 -5.74 6.03
N ARG A 118 -8.84 -4.51 5.64
CA ARG A 118 -9.53 -3.75 4.61
C ARG A 118 -8.57 -3.58 3.45
N VAL A 119 -8.99 -3.98 2.26
CA VAL A 119 -8.30 -3.69 1.01
C VAL A 119 -8.83 -2.36 0.49
N ILE A 120 -7.92 -1.48 0.10
CA ILE A 120 -8.23 -0.17 -0.47
C ILE A 120 -7.57 -0.12 -1.84
N ARG A 121 -8.35 0.29 -2.85
CA ARG A 121 -7.89 0.53 -4.21
C ARG A 121 -8.01 2.02 -4.50
N LEU A 122 -6.97 2.60 -5.08
CA LEU A 122 -6.88 4.00 -5.47
C LEU A 122 -6.49 4.09 -6.94
N GLN A 123 -7.09 5.02 -7.69
CA GLN A 123 -6.67 5.27 -9.08
C GLN A 123 -5.61 6.36 -9.14
N ALA A 124 -4.70 6.31 -10.12
CA ALA A 124 -3.90 7.47 -10.47
C ALA A 124 -4.82 8.61 -10.92
N CYS A 125 -4.45 9.85 -10.61
CA CYS A 125 -5.14 11.02 -11.15
C CYS A 125 -5.10 10.98 -12.70
N VAL A 126 -6.15 11.51 -13.32
CA VAL A 126 -6.25 11.66 -14.79
C VAL A 126 -5.33 12.79 -15.26
#